data_AF-A0A645G657-F1
#
_entry.id   AF-A0A645G657-F1
#
_cell.length_a   1.000
_cell.length_b   1.000
_cell.length_c   1.000
_cell.angle_alpha   90.00
_cell.angle_beta   90.00
_cell.angle_gamma   90.00
#
_symmetry.space_group_name_H-M   'P 1'
#
loop_
_entity.id
_entity.type
_entity.pdbx_description
1 polymer ?
#
loop_
_entity_poly.entity_id
_entity_poly.type
_entity_poly.pdbx_seq_one_letter_code
_entity_poly.pdbx_strand_id
1 'polypeptide(L)'
;MTPELYEELKKKIPLSHYAGMNVEMKDGSIVVDDLNHYETEEFIKILKPDIISSGIKDKYVIQKMGIPSKQLHSYDYSGPYAGFNGALKFAEDITMSFSTPTWNFITPPWKDEPLLVGTVADAEGVA
;
A
#
# COMPACT_ATOMS: atom_id res chain seq x y z
N MET A 1 30.65 -4.83 -31.62
CA MET A 1 30.03 -6.16 -31.61
C MET A 1 29.73 -6.53 -33.05
N THR A 2 30.03 -7.76 -33.50
CA THR A 2 29.68 -8.18 -34.86
C THR A 2 28.16 -8.36 -34.99
N PRO A 3 27.58 -8.15 -36.19
CA PRO A 3 26.15 -8.39 -36.41
C PRO A 3 25.71 -9.80 -35.99
N GLU A 4 26.56 -10.80 -36.21
CA GLU A 4 26.28 -12.19 -35.87
C GLU A 4 26.18 -12.40 -34.35
N LEU A 5 27.11 -11.83 -33.58
CA LEU A 5 27.10 -11.91 -32.12
C LEU A 5 25.89 -11.14 -31.54
N TYR A 6 25.50 -10.03 -32.16
CA TYR A 6 24.32 -9.28 -31.75
C TYR A 6 23.02 -10.08 -31.92
N GLU A 7 22.85 -10.76 -33.07
CA GLU A 7 21.69 -11.62 -33.31
C GLU A 7 21.69 -12.90 -32.45
N GLU A 8 22.86 -13.42 -32.06
CA GLU A 8 22.95 -14.52 -31.10
C GLU A 8 22.53 -14.08 -29.69
N LEU A 9 23.02 -12.91 -29.23
CA LEU A 9 22.71 -12.39 -27.90
C LEU A 9 21.24 -12.03 -27.74
N LYS A 10 20.61 -11.46 -28.77
CA LYS A 10 19.16 -11.18 -28.76
C LYS A 10 18.29 -12.42 -28.49
N LYS A 11 18.76 -13.61 -28.86
CA LYS A 11 18.04 -14.87 -28.60
C LYS A 11 18.15 -15.33 -27.14
N LYS A 12 19.15 -14.83 -26.40
CA LYS A 12 19.45 -15.26 -25.01
C LYS A 12 19.07 -14.22 -23.97
N ILE A 13 19.13 -12.94 -24.31
CA ILE A 13 18.88 -11.81 -23.40
C ILE A 13 18.04 -10.75 -24.12
N PRO A 14 17.28 -9.91 -23.39
CA PRO A 14 16.53 -8.78 -23.94
C PRO A 14 17.48 -7.63 -24.34
N LEU A 15 18.38 -7.90 -25.30
CA LEU A 15 19.38 -6.94 -25.76
C LEU A 15 18.70 -5.79 -26.50
N SER A 16 18.93 -4.55 -26.04
CA SER A 16 18.33 -3.34 -26.59
C SER A 16 16.79 -3.36 -26.60
N HIS A 17 16.17 -4.12 -25.71
CA HIS A 17 14.73 -4.22 -25.59
C HIS A 17 14.29 -4.07 -24.14
N TYR A 18 13.26 -3.27 -23.92
CA TYR A 18 12.57 -3.15 -22.64
C TYR A 18 11.08 -3.33 -22.91
N ALA A 19 10.51 -4.40 -22.36
CA ALA A 19 9.12 -4.76 -22.62
C ALA A 19 8.13 -3.83 -21.88
N GLY A 20 8.61 -3.05 -20.91
CA GLY A 20 7.78 -2.19 -20.06
C GLY A 20 7.12 -2.97 -18.92
N MET A 21 6.43 -2.25 -18.04
CA MET A 21 5.80 -2.81 -16.83
C MET A 21 4.61 -3.73 -17.15
N ASN A 22 3.84 -3.41 -18.19
CA ASN A 22 2.54 -4.05 -18.44
C ASN A 22 2.63 -5.58 -18.63
N VAL A 23 3.73 -6.09 -19.17
CA VAL A 23 3.91 -7.53 -19.39
C VAL A 23 4.24 -8.30 -18.09
N GLU A 24 4.70 -7.60 -17.06
CA GLU A 24 5.00 -8.18 -15.74
C GLU A 24 3.78 -8.13 -14.79
N MET A 25 2.75 -7.38 -15.16
CA MET A 25 1.52 -7.27 -14.39
C MET A 25 0.65 -8.52 -14.57
N LYS A 26 -0.03 -8.94 -13.49
CA LYS A 26 -1.00 -10.06 -13.55
C LYS A 26 -2.28 -9.61 -14.24
N ASP A 27 -2.96 -10.53 -14.92
CA ASP A 27 -4.30 -10.28 -15.47
C ASP A 27 -5.26 -9.76 -14.38
N GLY A 28 -6.02 -8.72 -14.73
CA GLY A 28 -6.90 -8.02 -13.80
C GLY A 28 -6.25 -6.90 -12.98
N SER A 29 -4.93 -6.67 -13.13
CA SER A 29 -4.27 -5.49 -12.56
C SER A 29 -4.72 -4.20 -13.25
N ILE A 30 -4.69 -3.09 -12.53
CA ILE A 30 -5.03 -1.76 -13.05
C ILE A 30 -3.74 -0.96 -13.22
N VAL A 31 -3.59 -0.30 -14.37
CA VAL A 31 -2.49 0.62 -14.67
C VAL A 31 -3.10 1.98 -14.97
N VAL A 32 -2.65 3.01 -14.27
CA VAL A 32 -3.08 4.40 -14.46
C VAL A 32 -1.85 5.27 -14.62
N ASP A 33 -1.84 6.05 -15.69
CA ASP A 33 -0.84 7.09 -15.92
C ASP A 33 -1.28 8.39 -15.25
N ASP A 34 -0.33 9.14 -14.69
CA ASP A 34 -0.56 10.39 -13.96
C ASP A 34 -1.70 10.30 -12.89
N LEU A 35 -1.65 9.23 -12.08
CA LEU A 35 -2.65 8.96 -11.04
C LEU A 35 -2.85 10.17 -10.13
N ASN A 36 -4.06 10.71 -10.11
CA ASN A 36 -4.37 11.88 -9.30
C ASN A 36 -4.94 11.51 -7.92
N HIS A 37 -5.13 12.52 -7.07
CA HIS A 37 -5.58 12.33 -5.69
C HIS A 37 -6.99 11.73 -5.58
N TYR A 38 -7.93 12.19 -6.42
CA TYR A 38 -9.30 11.67 -6.42
C TYR A 38 -9.34 10.19 -6.80
N GLU A 39 -8.66 9.83 -7.88
CA GLU A 39 -8.56 8.44 -8.34
C GLU A 39 -7.90 7.55 -7.28
N THR A 40 -6.85 8.06 -6.62
CA THR A 40 -6.18 7.35 -5.52
C THR A 40 -7.16 7.03 -4.40
N GLU A 41 -7.95 8.00 -3.93
CA GLU A 41 -8.94 7.76 -2.87
C GLU A 41 -10.02 6.76 -3.30
N GLU A 42 -10.53 6.87 -4.52
CA GLU A 42 -11.54 5.95 -5.03
C GLU A 42 -10.99 4.53 -5.18
N PHE A 43 -9.78 4.36 -5.69
CA PHE A 43 -9.13 3.05 -5.74
C PHE A 43 -8.89 2.46 -4.36
N ILE A 44 -8.54 3.27 -3.36
CA ILE A 44 -8.42 2.79 -1.99
C ILE A 44 -9.75 2.25 -1.48
N LYS A 45 -10.86 2.97 -1.71
CA LYS A 45 -12.21 2.56 -1.28
C LYS A 45 -12.67 1.27 -1.96
N ILE A 46 -12.40 1.14 -3.27
CA ILE A 46 -12.84 0.03 -4.10
C ILE A 46 -11.97 -1.21 -3.87
N LEU A 47 -10.64 -1.06 -3.95
CA LEU A 47 -9.69 -2.18 -3.95
C LEU A 47 -9.24 -2.58 -2.54
N LYS A 48 -9.30 -1.68 -1.57
CA LYS A 48 -8.88 -1.89 -0.17
C LYS A 48 -7.49 -2.55 -0.04
N PRO A 49 -6.45 -1.93 -0.61
CA PRO A 49 -5.10 -2.51 -0.56
C PRO A 49 -4.56 -2.56 0.88
N ASP A 50 -3.79 -3.59 1.19
CA ASP A 50 -3.14 -3.73 2.50
C ASP A 50 -1.96 -2.75 2.69
N ILE A 51 -1.35 -2.30 1.59
CA ILE A 51 -0.25 -1.32 1.58
C ILE A 51 -0.25 -0.54 0.28
N ILE A 52 0.16 0.73 0.35
CA ILE A 52 0.37 1.56 -0.84
C ILE A 52 1.74 2.22 -0.78
N SER A 53 2.48 2.04 -1.86
CA SER A 53 3.84 2.54 -2.00
C SER A 53 3.89 3.68 -3.01
N SER A 54 4.12 4.91 -2.54
CA SER A 54 4.15 6.13 -3.37
C SER A 54 5.24 7.11 -2.87
N GLY A 55 4.98 8.42 -2.87
CA GLY A 55 5.85 9.48 -2.36
C GLY A 55 5.28 10.25 -1.18
N ILE A 56 6.01 11.29 -0.77
CA ILE A 56 5.72 12.08 0.44
C ILE A 56 4.33 12.76 0.41
N LYS A 57 3.86 13.15 -0.79
CA LYS A 57 2.59 13.86 -0.95
C LYS A 57 1.39 12.98 -0.60
N ASP A 58 1.46 11.70 -0.92
CA ASP A 58 0.34 10.77 -0.76
C ASP A 58 0.39 10.04 0.59
N LYS A 59 1.59 9.85 1.15
CA LYS A 59 1.84 9.05 2.35
C LYS A 59 0.82 9.30 3.46
N TYR A 60 0.62 10.56 3.84
CA TYR A 60 -0.21 10.90 4.99
C TYR A 60 -1.71 10.83 4.70
N VAL A 61 -2.13 11.05 3.44
CA VAL A 61 -3.52 10.79 3.02
C VAL A 61 -3.84 9.31 3.24
N ILE A 62 -2.99 8.44 2.71
CA ILE A 62 -3.16 6.99 2.80
C ILE A 62 -3.15 6.52 4.26
N GLN A 63 -2.21 7.01 5.07
CA GLN A 63 -2.14 6.66 6.49
C GLN A 63 -3.36 7.15 7.28
N LYS A 64 -3.93 8.31 6.93
CA LYS A 64 -5.19 8.80 7.53
C LYS A 64 -6.41 7.98 7.14
N MET A 65 -6.35 7.29 5.99
CA MET A 65 -7.34 6.27 5.62
C MET A 65 -7.12 4.92 6.32
N GLY A 66 -6.11 4.83 7.21
CA GLY A 66 -5.86 3.64 8.04
C GLY A 66 -5.01 2.56 7.37
N ILE A 67 -4.31 2.90 6.27
CA ILE A 67 -3.53 1.95 5.49
C ILE A 67 -2.03 2.25 5.63
N PRO A 68 -1.17 1.24 5.85
CA PRO A 68 0.27 1.38 5.74
C PRO A 68 0.72 2.02 4.42
N SER A 69 1.64 2.99 4.49
CA SER A 69 2.23 3.59 3.30
C SER A 69 3.74 3.74 3.42
N LYS A 70 4.45 3.25 2.38
CA LYS A 70 5.91 3.28 2.29
C LYS A 70 6.36 4.17 1.13
N GLN A 71 7.29 5.09 1.40
CA GLN A 71 7.84 5.94 0.34
C GLN A 71 8.90 5.18 -0.46
N LEU A 72 8.70 4.97 -1.76
CA LEU A 72 9.69 4.32 -2.62
C LEU A 72 10.72 5.28 -3.23
N HIS A 73 10.48 6.59 -3.17
CA HIS A 73 11.44 7.59 -3.63
C HIS A 73 12.53 7.89 -2.59
N SER A 74 12.15 8.03 -1.33
CA SER A 74 13.03 8.43 -0.23
C SER A 74 13.35 7.28 0.73
N TYR A 75 12.74 6.11 0.52
CA TYR A 75 12.79 4.95 1.42
C TYR A 75 12.28 5.23 2.85
N ASP A 76 11.50 6.30 3.03
CA ASP A 76 11.21 6.87 4.35
C ASP A 76 12.49 7.12 5.17
N TYR A 77 13.52 7.65 4.52
CA TYR A 77 14.83 7.93 5.13
C TYR A 77 15.56 6.68 5.65
N SER A 78 15.20 5.51 5.13
CA SER A 78 15.86 4.23 5.36
C SER A 78 16.73 3.82 4.15
N GLY A 79 16.96 2.52 3.96
CA GLY A 79 17.68 1.94 2.84
C GLY A 79 19.14 1.59 3.15
N PRO A 80 19.92 1.18 2.13
CA PRO A 80 19.52 1.05 0.71
C PRO A 80 18.52 -0.10 0.48
N TYR A 81 17.75 -0.07 -0.62
CA TYR A 81 16.88 -1.20 -1.02
C TYR A 81 17.42 -2.02 -2.19
N ALA A 82 18.41 -1.51 -2.92
CA ALA A 82 19.06 -2.25 -3.99
C ALA A 82 20.04 -3.31 -3.46
N GLY A 83 20.18 -4.40 -4.21
CA GLY A 83 21.11 -5.49 -3.91
C GLY A 83 20.65 -6.41 -2.78
N PHE A 84 21.47 -7.41 -2.45
CA PHE A 84 21.10 -8.48 -1.51
C PHE A 84 20.76 -7.96 -0.10
N ASN A 85 21.64 -7.12 0.47
CA ASN A 85 21.38 -6.52 1.78
C ASN A 85 20.21 -5.53 1.73
N GLY A 86 19.99 -4.88 0.59
CA GLY A 86 18.87 -3.96 0.41
C GLY A 86 17.52 -4.67 0.39
N ALA A 87 17.44 -5.88 -0.18
CA ALA A 87 16.25 -6.71 -0.11
C ALA A 87 15.88 -7.06 1.34
N LEU A 88 16.87 -7.37 2.19
CA LEU A 88 16.65 -7.62 3.62
C LEU A 88 16.13 -6.36 4.32
N LYS A 89 16.73 -5.19 4.05
CA LYS A 89 16.31 -3.92 4.64
C LYS A 89 14.89 -3.52 4.21
N PHE A 90 14.55 -3.73 2.94
CA PHE A 90 13.19 -3.52 2.44
C PHE A 90 12.19 -4.42 3.16
N ALA A 91 12.49 -5.71 3.30
CA ALA A 91 11.62 -6.66 3.99
C ALA A 91 11.40 -6.28 5.47
N GLU A 92 12.46 -5.86 6.17
CA GLU A 92 12.38 -5.36 7.55
C GLU A 92 11.43 -4.15 7.64
N ASP A 93 11.62 -3.15 6.78
CA ASP A 93 10.83 -1.92 6.79
C ASP A 93 9.36 -2.14 6.45
N ILE A 94 9.07 -3.01 5.48
CA ILE A 94 7.69 -3.39 5.14
C ILE A 94 7.05 -4.13 6.32
N THR A 95 7.76 -5.08 6.93
CA THR A 95 7.26 -5.82 8.09
C THR A 95 6.91 -4.87 9.24
N MET A 96 7.79 -3.91 9.57
CA MET A 96 7.54 -2.91 10.61
C MET A 96 6.28 -2.08 10.36
N SER A 97 5.94 -1.79 9.09
CA SER A 97 4.74 -1.03 8.74
C SER A 97 3.44 -1.76 9.07
N PHE A 98 3.45 -3.10 9.09
CA PHE A 98 2.31 -3.93 9.45
C PHE A 98 2.30 -4.34 10.91
N SER A 99 3.48 -4.62 11.50
CA SER A 99 3.59 -5.11 12.88
C SER A 99 3.39 -4.01 13.93
N THR A 100 3.26 -2.75 13.53
CA THR A 100 2.95 -1.67 14.46
C THR A 100 1.53 -1.81 15.01
N PRO A 101 1.32 -1.70 16.34
CA PRO A 101 -0.01 -1.83 16.93
C PRO A 101 -0.89 -0.60 16.65
N THR A 102 -0.31 0.50 16.14
CA THR A 102 -1.01 1.79 15.91
C THR A 102 -2.28 1.63 15.07
N TRP A 103 -2.28 0.74 14.08
CA TRP A 103 -3.45 0.52 13.22
C TRP A 103 -4.68 0.01 13.99
N ASN A 104 -4.46 -0.75 15.07
CA ASN A 104 -5.54 -1.29 15.92
C ASN A 104 -6.15 -0.22 16.86
N PHE A 105 -5.57 0.97 16.92
CA PHE A 105 -6.00 2.05 17.81
C PHE A 105 -6.63 3.24 17.07
N ILE A 106 -7.00 3.08 15.79
CA ILE A 106 -7.67 4.14 15.02
C ILE A 106 -9.09 4.39 15.56
N THR A 107 -9.86 3.33 15.79
CA THR A 107 -11.22 3.44 16.32
C THR A 107 -11.16 3.55 17.85
N PRO A 108 -11.67 4.63 18.45
CA PRO A 108 -11.72 4.72 19.89
C PRO A 108 -12.81 3.79 20.45
N PRO A 109 -12.62 3.25 21.67
CA PRO A 109 -13.51 2.22 22.23
C PRO A 109 -14.97 2.69 22.40
N TRP A 110 -15.19 3.99 22.65
CA TRP A 110 -16.53 4.56 22.82
C TRP A 110 -17.32 4.76 21.52
N LYS A 111 -16.72 4.47 20.35
CA LYS A 111 -17.46 4.51 19.08
C LYS A 111 -18.32 3.27 18.91
N ASP A 112 -17.85 2.14 19.42
CA ASP A 112 -18.52 0.83 19.31
C ASP A 112 -19.34 0.49 20.57
N GLU A 113 -19.16 1.25 21.65
CA GLU A 113 -19.93 1.11 22.90
C GLU A 113 -20.84 2.32 23.16
N PRO A 114 -22.10 2.11 23.57
CA PRO A 114 -22.99 3.20 23.94
C PRO A 114 -22.47 3.92 25.20
N LEU A 115 -22.24 5.24 25.08
CA LEU A 115 -21.77 6.10 26.18
C LEU A 115 -22.71 6.12 27.40
N LEU A 116 -24.00 5.85 27.18
CA LEU A 116 -25.03 5.83 28.20
C LEU A 116 -25.87 4.57 28.03
N VAL A 117 -25.97 3.79 29.09
CA VAL A 117 -26.86 2.62 29.16
C VAL A 117 -27.89 2.91 30.25
N GLY A 118 -29.17 2.76 29.94
CA GLY A 118 -30.27 2.99 30.87
C GLY A 118 -31.32 1.90 30.74
N THR A 119 -32.03 1.64 31.83
CA THR A 119 -33.16 0.71 31.86
C THR A 119 -34.43 1.53 32.02
N VAL A 120 -35.40 1.36 31.10
CA VAL A 120 -36.73 1.94 31.27
C VAL A 120 -37.45 1.06 32.29
N ALA A 121 -37.80 1.62 33.44
CA ALA A 121 -38.71 0.96 34.37
C ALA A 121 -40.13 1.18 33.86
N ASP A 122 -40.78 0.11 33.41
CA ASP A 122 -42.23 0.15 33.21
C ASP A 122 -42.86 0.39 34.57
N ALA A 123 -43.51 1.54 34.72
CA ALA A 123 -44.35 1.82 35.87
C ALA A 123 -45.63 0.95 35.76
N GLU A 124 -45.51 -0.34 36.06
CA GLU A 124 -46.65 -1.14 36.46
C GLU A 124 -47.16 -0.58 37.79
N GLY A 125 -48.34 0.04 37.75
CA GLY A 125 -49.15 0.30 38.94
C GLY A 125 -49.36 1.77 39.29
N VAL A 126 -50.20 2.46 38.52
CA VAL A 126 -51.14 3.41 39.12
C VAL A 126 -52.54 2.94 38.74
N ALA A 127 -53.10 2.06 39.57
CA ALA A 127 -54.53 1.82 39.67
C ALA A 127 -55.11 2.78 40.72
#